data_AF-A0A1H3F7U5-F1
#
_entry.id   AF-A0A1H3F7U5-F1
#
_cell.length_a   1.000
_cell.length_b   1.000
_cell.length_c   1.000
_cell.angle_alpha   90.00
_cell.angle_beta   90.00
_cell.angle_gamma   90.00
#
_symmetry.space_group_name_H-M   'P 1'
#
loop_
_entity.id
_entity.type
_entity.pdbx_description
1 polymer ?
#
loop_
_entity_poly.entity_id
_entity_poly.type
_entity_poly.pdbx_seq_one_letter_code
_entity_poly.pdbx_strand_id
1 'polypeptide(L)'
;MKLTELYKLAKQHQIQGYGQLKKRELIFAILRAQAEQSGLMFMQGVLEILPEGFGFLRPINYLPSPEDIYISASQIRKFDLRTGDLVSGKCRAPKENERFFGLLQVNAVNGESPEHAAERLHFPALTPLYPEKKLVLETAQPKLSTRIMDLLAPVGLGQRGLIVAPPKAGKTLLLKEIANSISTNNPEIELFVLLIDERPEEVTDMSRSVKGEVVASTFDELPENHIKVAELVLERALRLVEHKKDVVILLDSITRLARAYNLVVPASGRTLSGGIDPAAFHRPKRFFGSARNVEEGGSLTILATALIETGSRMDDIIYEEFKGTGNMELHLDRKLAERRIFPALDMRRSGTRREEMLLTKEQLDKVWAIRKNMNDSMEFVDGFLKKLADTKDNEEFLASLDTSAVTPPPAPRNRPSTSSSGSRPSSGSSNSATSASRRPSTRTTPVT
;
A
#
# COMPACT_ATOMS: atom_id res chain seq x y z
N MET A 1 -23.91 4.69 -19.21
CA MET A 1 -23.98 4.41 -20.66
C MET A 1 -23.12 3.20 -21.05
N LYS A 2 -23.60 2.41 -22.02
CA LYS A 2 -22.88 1.35 -22.74
C LYS A 2 -22.02 1.96 -23.86
N LEU A 3 -21.00 1.25 -24.35
CA LEU A 3 -20.11 1.76 -25.41
C LEU A 3 -20.86 2.07 -26.71
N THR A 4 -21.88 1.26 -27.04
CA THR A 4 -22.77 1.46 -28.20
C THR A 4 -23.62 2.73 -28.11
N GLU A 5 -23.97 3.19 -26.91
CA GLU A 5 -24.66 4.47 -26.70
C GLU A 5 -23.69 5.64 -26.87
N LEU A 6 -22.46 5.50 -26.36
CA LEU A 6 -21.40 6.49 -26.53
C LEU A 6 -20.99 6.66 -28.00
N TYR A 7 -20.94 5.58 -28.80
CA TYR A 7 -20.71 5.69 -30.25
C TYR A 7 -21.85 6.43 -30.98
N LYS A 8 -23.11 6.32 -30.52
CA LYS A 8 -24.22 7.12 -31.08
C LYS A 8 -24.05 8.61 -30.76
N LEU A 9 -23.72 8.94 -29.52
CA LEU A 9 -23.44 10.32 -29.08
C LEU A 9 -22.22 10.91 -29.81
N ALA A 10 -21.13 10.15 -29.94
CA ALA A 10 -19.94 10.59 -30.66
C ALA A 10 -20.22 10.88 -32.14
N LYS A 11 -21.09 10.08 -32.78
CA LYS A 11 -21.56 10.34 -34.16
C LYS A 11 -22.46 11.58 -34.24
N GLN A 12 -23.32 11.83 -33.25
CA GLN A 12 -24.12 13.06 -33.17
C GLN A 12 -23.24 14.31 -33.01
N HIS A 13 -22.19 14.22 -32.20
CA HIS A 13 -21.21 15.28 -31.96
C HIS A 13 -20.03 15.30 -32.96
N GLN A 14 -20.12 14.55 -34.07
CA GLN A 14 -19.15 14.54 -35.19
C GLN A 14 -17.69 14.26 -34.81
N ILE A 15 -17.45 13.53 -33.72
CA ILE A 15 -16.11 13.21 -33.22
C ILE A 15 -15.42 12.26 -34.22
N GLN A 16 -14.25 12.63 -34.74
CA GLN A 16 -13.49 11.75 -35.64
C GLN A 16 -12.72 10.68 -34.85
N GLY A 17 -12.46 9.52 -35.46
CA GLY A 17 -11.67 8.44 -34.84
C GLY A 17 -12.32 7.74 -33.63
N TYR A 18 -13.59 8.01 -33.32
CA TYR A 18 -14.25 7.57 -32.07
C TYR A 18 -14.18 6.06 -31.77
N GLY A 19 -14.00 5.21 -32.79
CA GLY A 19 -13.87 3.76 -32.64
C GLY A 19 -12.50 3.28 -32.14
N GLN A 20 -11.49 4.16 -32.12
CA GLN A 20 -10.15 3.88 -31.57
C GLN A 20 -10.01 4.32 -30.11
N LEU A 21 -10.92 5.18 -29.62
CA LEU A 21 -10.88 5.73 -28.25
C LEU A 21 -11.38 4.72 -27.21
N LYS A 22 -10.69 4.62 -26.08
CA LYS A 22 -11.17 3.86 -24.91
C LYS A 22 -12.42 4.53 -24.34
N LYS A 23 -13.24 3.78 -23.59
CA LYS A 23 -14.54 4.26 -23.09
C LYS A 23 -14.48 5.59 -22.33
N ARG A 24 -13.45 5.81 -21.49
CA ARG A 24 -13.27 7.07 -20.73
C ARG A 24 -12.90 8.24 -21.65
N GLU A 25 -11.93 8.05 -22.54
CA GLU A 25 -11.52 9.03 -23.56
C GLU A 25 -12.70 9.45 -24.45
N LEU A 26 -13.53 8.48 -24.86
CA LEU A 26 -14.73 8.73 -25.66
C LEU A 26 -15.78 9.57 -24.93
N ILE A 27 -16.03 9.30 -23.63
CA ILE A 27 -16.92 10.12 -22.80
C ILE A 27 -16.37 11.55 -22.74
N PHE A 28 -15.06 11.68 -22.54
CA PHE A 28 -14.39 12.97 -22.43
C PHE A 28 -14.48 13.78 -23.73
N ALA A 29 -14.23 13.16 -24.89
CA ALA A 29 -14.40 13.78 -26.20
C ALA A 29 -15.85 14.21 -26.49
N ILE A 30 -16.85 13.48 -25.99
CA ILE A 30 -18.28 13.88 -26.08
C ILE A 30 -18.56 15.11 -25.20
N LEU A 31 -18.09 15.10 -23.94
CA LEU A 31 -18.22 16.24 -23.04
C LEU A 31 -17.50 17.48 -23.60
N ARG A 32 -16.34 17.30 -24.24
CA ARG A 32 -15.59 18.35 -24.95
C ARG A 32 -16.41 18.97 -26.07
N ALA A 33 -16.95 18.17 -26.99
CA ALA A 33 -17.78 18.65 -28.09
C ALA A 33 -19.10 19.31 -27.64
N GLN A 34 -19.61 18.95 -26.46
CA GLN A 34 -20.75 19.63 -25.83
C GLN A 34 -20.33 20.97 -25.17
N ALA A 35 -19.21 20.97 -24.45
CA ALA A 35 -18.75 22.16 -23.74
C ALA A 35 -18.18 23.24 -24.67
N GLU A 36 -17.57 22.86 -25.80
CA GLU A 36 -17.17 23.78 -26.89
C GLU A 36 -18.35 24.64 -27.38
N GLN A 37 -19.58 24.10 -27.43
CA GLN A 37 -20.80 24.86 -27.80
C GLN A 37 -21.24 25.89 -26.74
N SER A 38 -20.73 25.80 -25.51
CA SER A 38 -21.08 26.67 -24.36
C SER A 38 -20.03 27.75 -24.03
N GLY A 39 -18.88 27.75 -24.70
CA GLY A 39 -17.87 28.83 -24.62
C GLY A 39 -16.92 28.82 -23.42
N LEU A 40 -17.19 28.04 -22.36
CA LEU A 40 -16.26 27.82 -21.24
C LEU A 40 -16.32 26.37 -20.77
N MET A 41 -15.21 25.64 -20.85
CA MET A 41 -15.15 24.26 -20.35
C MET A 41 -14.68 24.25 -18.90
N PHE A 42 -15.39 23.51 -18.04
CA PHE A 42 -14.91 23.19 -16.70
C PHE A 42 -14.33 21.78 -16.71
N MET A 43 -13.08 21.64 -16.25
CA MET A 43 -12.36 20.37 -16.27
C MET A 43 -11.63 20.16 -14.95
N GLN A 44 -11.28 18.90 -14.66
CA GLN A 44 -10.58 18.49 -13.46
C GLN A 44 -9.57 17.40 -13.80
N GLY A 45 -8.44 17.37 -13.10
CA GLY A 45 -7.45 16.31 -13.22
C GLY A 45 -6.41 16.37 -12.11
N VAL A 46 -5.65 15.28 -11.96
CA VAL A 46 -4.58 15.20 -10.96
C VAL A 46 -3.32 15.84 -11.51
N LEU A 47 -2.77 16.81 -10.78
CA LEU A 47 -1.60 17.57 -11.18
C LEU A 47 -0.33 16.71 -11.17
N GLU A 48 0.38 16.71 -12.29
CA GLU A 48 1.77 16.28 -12.41
C GLU A 48 2.63 17.47 -12.80
N ILE A 49 3.56 17.87 -11.92
CA ILE A 49 4.54 18.92 -12.18
C ILE A 49 5.78 18.28 -12.82
N LEU A 50 6.25 18.84 -13.94
CA LEU A 50 7.44 18.39 -14.65
C LEU A 50 8.71 19.12 -14.15
N PRO A 51 9.92 18.61 -14.41
CA PRO A 51 11.18 19.22 -13.93
C PRO A 51 11.38 20.69 -14.34
N GLU A 52 10.79 21.12 -15.45
CA GLU A 52 10.82 22.49 -15.98
C GLU A 52 9.89 23.45 -15.20
N GLY A 53 9.10 22.94 -14.24
CA GLY A 53 8.27 23.70 -13.31
C GLY A 53 6.88 24.09 -13.82
N PHE A 54 6.53 23.76 -15.06
CA PHE A 54 5.13 23.70 -15.52
C PHE A 54 4.55 22.30 -15.26
N GLY A 55 3.25 22.12 -15.45
CA GLY A 55 2.61 20.82 -15.21
C GLY A 55 1.45 20.52 -16.14
N PHE A 56 0.92 19.32 -15.99
CA PHE A 56 -0.30 18.85 -16.63
C PHE A 56 -1.25 18.29 -15.59
N LEU A 57 -2.54 18.63 -15.69
CA LEU A 57 -3.58 17.88 -15.01
C LEU A 57 -3.90 16.65 -15.86
N ARG A 58 -3.80 15.46 -15.27
CA ARG A 58 -4.18 14.18 -15.90
C ARG A 58 -5.66 13.91 -15.57
N PRO A 59 -6.60 14.03 -16.51
CA PRO A 59 -8.03 13.79 -16.25
C PRO A 59 -8.41 12.30 -16.30
N ILE A 60 -7.55 11.45 -16.88
CA ILE A 60 -7.83 10.04 -17.15
C ILE A 60 -6.68 9.17 -16.65
N ASN A 61 -6.99 8.23 -15.74
CA ASN A 61 -6.13 7.11 -15.34
C ASN A 61 -4.70 7.44 -14.89
N TYR A 62 -4.41 8.67 -14.45
CA TYR A 62 -3.09 9.09 -13.97
C TYR A 62 -1.95 8.95 -15.02
N LEU A 63 -2.32 8.79 -16.30
CA LEU A 63 -1.40 8.61 -17.42
C LEU A 63 -1.43 9.83 -18.36
N PRO A 64 -0.36 10.11 -19.11
CA PRO A 64 -0.37 11.12 -20.16
C PRO A 64 -1.43 10.81 -21.23
N SER A 65 -2.22 11.81 -21.61
CA SER A 65 -3.31 11.69 -22.58
C SER A 65 -3.41 12.92 -23.50
N PRO A 66 -4.03 12.82 -24.69
CA PRO A 66 -4.32 13.98 -25.53
C PRO A 66 -5.27 15.00 -24.87
N GLU A 67 -6.01 14.59 -23.84
CA GLU A 67 -6.99 15.41 -23.13
C GLU A 67 -6.38 16.13 -21.90
N ASP A 68 -5.07 16.02 -21.70
CA ASP A 68 -4.36 16.65 -20.59
C ASP A 68 -4.40 18.17 -20.63
N ILE A 69 -4.44 18.78 -19.45
CA ILE A 69 -4.63 20.23 -19.29
C ILE A 69 -3.31 20.84 -18.81
N TYR A 70 -2.69 21.66 -19.66
CA TYR A 70 -1.53 22.46 -19.31
C TYR A 70 -1.86 23.46 -18.19
N ILE A 71 -1.00 23.49 -17.18
CA ILE A 71 -0.99 24.51 -16.12
C ILE A 71 0.40 25.16 -16.06
N SER A 72 0.40 26.49 -16.00
CA SER A 72 1.64 27.28 -16.01
C SER A 72 2.35 27.27 -14.66
N ALA A 73 3.67 27.43 -14.68
CA ALA A 73 4.50 27.55 -13.49
C ALA A 73 4.07 28.71 -12.56
N SER A 74 3.51 29.80 -13.12
CA SER A 74 2.99 30.92 -12.33
C SER A 74 1.69 30.57 -11.60
N GLN A 75 0.79 29.78 -12.20
CA GLN A 75 -0.41 29.26 -11.51
C GLN A 75 -0.05 28.27 -10.41
N ILE A 76 0.89 27.35 -10.68
CA ILE A 76 1.41 26.40 -9.68
C ILE A 76 1.95 27.15 -8.46
N ARG A 77 2.85 28.13 -8.66
CA ARG A 77 3.43 28.93 -7.57
C ARG A 77 2.41 29.83 -6.86
N LYS A 78 1.40 30.34 -7.57
CA LYS A 78 0.40 31.25 -6.98
C LYS A 78 -0.47 30.56 -5.92
N PHE A 79 -0.79 29.29 -6.13
CA PHE A 79 -1.71 28.52 -5.28
C PHE A 79 -0.99 27.38 -4.51
N ASP A 80 0.34 27.44 -4.41
CA ASP A 80 1.21 26.42 -3.81
C ASP A 80 0.85 24.96 -4.19
N LEU A 81 0.58 24.76 -5.48
CA LEU A 81 0.12 23.45 -5.97
C LEU A 81 1.28 22.46 -6.02
N ARG A 82 0.99 21.21 -5.64
CA ARG A 82 1.97 20.12 -5.56
C ARG A 82 1.47 18.93 -6.38
N THR A 83 2.40 18.11 -6.88
CA THR A 83 2.06 16.87 -7.61
C THR A 83 1.09 16.02 -6.77
N GLY A 84 0.09 15.43 -7.42
CA GLY A 84 -1.01 14.70 -6.76
C GLY A 84 -2.24 15.54 -6.42
N ASP A 85 -2.20 16.88 -6.53
CA ASP A 85 -3.37 17.71 -6.24
C ASP A 85 -4.45 17.55 -7.31
N LEU A 86 -5.69 17.33 -6.87
CA LEU A 86 -6.85 17.27 -7.76
C LEU A 86 -7.34 18.69 -8.02
N VAL A 87 -6.85 19.28 -9.11
CA VAL A 87 -7.14 20.66 -9.50
C VAL A 87 -8.36 20.67 -10.42
N SER A 88 -9.32 21.55 -10.14
CA SER A 88 -10.48 21.80 -10.99
C SER A 88 -10.59 23.26 -11.35
N GLY A 89 -11.07 23.56 -12.56
CA GLY A 89 -11.11 24.93 -13.03
C GLY A 89 -11.65 25.12 -14.45
N LYS A 90 -11.73 26.40 -14.84
CA LYS A 90 -12.07 26.79 -16.22
C LYS A 90 -10.87 26.58 -17.13
N CYS A 91 -11.10 25.95 -18.27
CA CYS A 91 -10.12 25.69 -19.31
C CYS A 91 -10.48 26.42 -20.61
N ARG A 92 -9.46 26.69 -21.42
CA ARG A 92 -9.59 27.12 -22.81
C ARG A 92 -9.05 26.06 -23.76
N ALA A 93 -9.59 26.02 -24.97
CA ALA A 93 -9.02 25.28 -26.07
C ALA A 93 -7.55 25.69 -26.37
N PRO A 94 -6.74 24.78 -26.93
CA PRO A 94 -5.44 25.13 -27.51
C PRO A 94 -5.60 26.20 -28.60
N LYS A 95 -4.63 27.12 -28.68
CA LYS A 95 -4.43 27.99 -29.84
C LYS A 95 -3.78 27.21 -30.98
N GLU A 96 -3.71 27.80 -32.18
CA GLU A 96 -3.15 27.16 -33.40
C GLU A 96 -1.74 26.55 -33.21
N ASN A 97 -0.92 27.11 -32.31
CA ASN A 97 0.45 26.63 -32.00
C ASN A 97 0.54 25.75 -30.73
N GLU A 98 -0.57 25.40 -30.10
CA GLU A 98 -0.63 24.64 -28.85
C GLU A 98 -1.28 23.26 -29.09
N ARG A 99 -0.89 22.24 -28.30
CA ARG A 99 -1.43 20.87 -28.43
C ARG A 99 -2.44 20.49 -27.34
N PHE A 100 -2.48 21.22 -26.23
CA PHE A 100 -3.19 20.85 -25.01
C PHE A 100 -4.13 21.96 -24.56
N PHE A 101 -5.15 21.59 -23.79
CA PHE A 101 -6.03 22.56 -23.12
C PHE A 101 -5.23 23.41 -22.14
N GLY A 102 -5.53 24.70 -22.02
CA GLY A 102 -4.89 25.59 -21.05
C GLY A 102 -5.83 25.88 -19.88
N LEU A 103 -5.39 25.64 -18.65
CA LEU A 103 -6.13 26.08 -17.46
C LEU A 103 -6.13 27.61 -17.40
N LEU A 104 -7.30 28.24 -17.40
CA LEU A 104 -7.45 29.69 -17.25
C LEU A 104 -7.48 30.09 -15.78
N GLN A 105 -8.33 29.42 -14.99
CA GLN A 105 -8.63 29.77 -13.61
C GLN A 105 -8.69 28.49 -12.79
N VAL A 106 -7.91 28.41 -11.72
CA VAL A 106 -8.11 27.40 -10.66
C VAL A 106 -9.35 27.80 -9.88
N ASN A 107 -10.29 26.86 -9.69
CA ASN A 107 -11.53 27.09 -8.94
C ASN A 107 -11.59 26.30 -7.63
N ALA A 108 -11.05 25.07 -7.61
CA ALA A 108 -10.90 24.30 -6.38
C ALA A 108 -9.70 23.35 -6.46
N VAL A 109 -9.09 23.09 -5.31
CA VAL A 109 -7.96 22.18 -5.12
C VAL A 109 -8.40 21.14 -4.08
N ASN A 110 -8.39 19.86 -4.44
CA ASN A 110 -8.86 18.75 -3.60
C ASN A 110 -10.32 18.86 -3.10
N GLY A 111 -11.13 19.72 -3.73
CA GLY A 111 -12.52 20.00 -3.34
C GLY A 111 -12.69 21.25 -2.48
N GLU A 112 -11.60 21.88 -2.05
CA GLU A 112 -11.58 23.11 -1.25
C GLU A 112 -11.21 24.34 -2.09
N SER A 113 -11.40 25.54 -1.53
CA SER A 113 -10.90 26.76 -2.17
C SER A 113 -9.37 26.75 -2.26
N PRO A 114 -8.78 27.29 -3.34
CA PRO A 114 -7.32 27.30 -3.52
C PRO A 114 -6.57 28.01 -2.39
N GLU A 115 -7.22 28.99 -1.75
CA GLU A 115 -6.66 29.74 -0.62
C GLU A 115 -6.53 28.86 0.64
N HIS A 116 -7.56 28.09 1.02
CA HIS A 116 -7.48 27.18 2.18
C HIS A 116 -6.55 25.98 1.89
N ALA A 117 -6.55 25.47 0.64
CA ALA A 117 -5.68 24.35 0.26
C ALA A 117 -4.18 24.68 0.35
N ALA A 118 -3.80 25.95 0.40
CA ALA A 118 -2.42 26.40 0.65
C ALA A 118 -2.03 26.44 2.14
N GLU A 119 -2.99 26.37 3.07
CA GLU A 119 -2.74 26.43 4.52
C GLU A 119 -2.42 25.05 5.14
N ARG A 120 -2.64 23.96 4.39
CA ARG A 120 -2.43 22.59 4.88
C ARG A 120 -0.95 22.27 5.12
N LEU A 121 -0.67 21.51 6.17
CA LEU A 121 0.68 20.99 6.44
C LEU A 121 1.13 20.02 5.36
N HIS A 122 2.43 19.99 5.09
CA HIS A 122 3.03 19.04 4.15
C HIS A 122 3.19 17.66 4.79
N PHE A 123 2.88 16.58 4.05
CA PHE A 123 2.93 15.21 4.56
C PHE A 123 4.23 14.82 5.30
N PRO A 124 5.44 15.23 4.85
CA PRO A 124 6.68 14.92 5.57
C PRO A 124 6.83 15.60 6.94
N ALA A 125 6.04 16.64 7.24
CA ALA A 125 6.02 17.34 8.52
C ALA A 125 4.98 16.77 9.51
N LEU A 126 4.09 15.88 9.04
CA LEU A 126 3.06 15.23 9.86
C LEU A 126 3.65 14.16 10.78
N THR A 127 3.17 14.09 12.01
CA THR A 127 3.74 13.24 13.06
C THR A 127 3.30 11.77 12.88
N PRO A 128 4.24 10.83 12.60
CA PRO A 128 3.90 9.44 12.32
C PRO A 128 3.60 8.66 13.62
N LEU A 129 2.40 8.09 13.71
CA LEU A 129 1.99 7.21 14.82
C LEU A 129 1.84 5.74 14.38
N TYR A 130 1.73 4.85 15.37
CA TYR A 130 1.22 3.50 15.13
C TYR A 130 -0.29 3.57 14.79
N PRO A 131 -0.85 2.58 14.08
CA PRO A 131 -2.30 2.44 13.94
C PRO A 131 -2.97 2.18 15.29
N GLU A 132 -3.97 3.00 15.64
CA GLU A 132 -4.72 2.90 16.92
C GLU A 132 -6.22 2.63 16.72
N LYS A 133 -6.74 2.91 15.51
CA LYS A 133 -8.12 2.61 15.13
C LYS A 133 -8.12 1.42 14.17
N LYS A 134 -8.75 0.31 14.58
CA LYS A 134 -8.94 -0.88 13.73
C LYS A 134 -9.86 -0.56 12.54
N LEU A 135 -9.43 -1.00 11.36
CA LEU A 135 -10.21 -1.03 10.14
C LEU A 135 -10.94 -2.38 10.09
N VAL A 136 -12.24 -2.38 10.41
CA VAL A 136 -13.04 -3.61 10.51
C VAL A 136 -13.32 -4.17 9.11
N LEU A 137 -12.91 -5.39 8.83
CA LEU A 137 -13.09 -6.05 7.53
C LEU A 137 -14.24 -7.07 7.53
N GLU A 138 -14.68 -7.53 8.69
CA GLU A 138 -15.90 -8.33 8.84
C GLU A 138 -17.14 -7.53 8.41
N THR A 139 -18.03 -8.15 7.62
CA THR A 139 -19.28 -7.52 7.17
C THR A 139 -20.47 -8.42 7.47
N ALA A 140 -21.68 -7.87 7.38
CA ALA A 140 -22.93 -8.61 7.59
C ALA A 140 -23.16 -9.80 6.62
N GLN A 141 -22.42 -9.88 5.51
CA GLN A 141 -22.31 -11.10 4.69
C GLN A 141 -20.97 -11.77 5.01
N PRO A 142 -20.92 -12.74 5.95
CA PRO A 142 -19.66 -13.20 6.52
C PRO A 142 -18.74 -13.81 5.46
N LYS A 143 -17.55 -13.21 5.31
CA LYS A 143 -16.44 -13.74 4.53
C LYS A 143 -15.39 -14.26 5.49
N LEU A 144 -15.10 -15.56 5.43
CA LEU A 144 -14.13 -16.19 6.33
C LEU A 144 -12.75 -15.54 6.23
N SER A 145 -12.34 -15.11 5.02
CA SER A 145 -11.11 -14.35 4.77
C SER A 145 -11.01 -13.11 5.65
N THR A 146 -12.02 -12.24 5.61
CA THR A 146 -11.99 -10.96 6.31
C THR A 146 -12.17 -11.14 7.82
N ARG A 147 -12.98 -12.12 8.24
CA ARG A 147 -13.10 -12.53 9.64
C ARG A 147 -11.78 -13.03 10.22
N ILE A 148 -11.05 -13.87 9.49
CA ILE A 148 -9.72 -14.35 9.89
C ILE A 148 -8.70 -13.22 9.96
N MET A 149 -8.72 -12.28 9.00
CA MET A 149 -7.88 -11.09 9.06
C MET A 149 -8.17 -10.26 10.32
N ASP A 150 -9.43 -9.98 10.60
CA ASP A 150 -9.83 -9.19 11.78
C ASP A 150 -9.45 -9.82 13.12
N LEU A 151 -9.33 -11.15 13.18
CA LEU A 151 -8.92 -11.90 14.37
C LEU A 151 -7.41 -12.07 14.49
N LEU A 152 -6.71 -12.42 13.40
CA LEU A 152 -5.32 -12.88 13.45
C LEU A 152 -4.31 -11.88 12.89
N ALA A 153 -4.69 -11.05 11.93
CA ALA A 153 -3.82 -10.06 11.30
C ALA A 153 -4.57 -8.72 11.18
N PRO A 154 -5.03 -8.15 12.32
CA PRO A 154 -5.89 -6.98 12.32
C PRO A 154 -5.21 -5.82 11.59
N VAL A 155 -6.00 -5.12 10.76
CA VAL A 155 -5.56 -3.94 10.02
C VAL A 155 -6.00 -2.70 10.78
N GLY A 156 -5.10 -1.74 10.97
CA GLY A 156 -5.45 -0.41 11.48
C GLY A 156 -5.36 0.68 10.40
N LEU A 157 -5.96 1.83 10.69
CA LEU A 157 -5.74 3.04 9.92
C LEU A 157 -4.27 3.46 10.02
N GLY A 158 -3.57 3.47 8.88
CA GLY A 158 -2.12 3.68 8.81
C GLY A 158 -1.26 2.42 8.68
N GLN A 159 -1.85 1.24 8.46
CA GLN A 159 -1.11 -0.03 8.37
C GLN A 159 -0.18 -0.08 7.14
N ARG A 160 0.99 -0.73 7.30
CA ARG A 160 1.88 -1.20 6.23
C ARG A 160 1.81 -2.73 6.16
N GLY A 161 0.81 -3.25 5.46
CA GLY A 161 0.55 -4.68 5.35
C GLY A 161 1.12 -5.32 4.09
N LEU A 162 1.72 -6.50 4.23
CA LEU A 162 2.11 -7.36 3.11
C LEU A 162 1.21 -8.59 3.03
N ILE A 163 0.54 -8.76 1.89
CA ILE A 163 -0.19 -9.99 1.55
C ILE A 163 0.75 -10.89 0.76
N VAL A 164 1.42 -11.79 1.46
CA VAL A 164 2.48 -12.67 0.95
C VAL A 164 1.83 -13.89 0.31
N ALA A 165 1.91 -13.99 -1.01
CA ALA A 165 1.10 -14.94 -1.79
C ALA A 165 1.90 -15.66 -2.88
N PRO A 166 1.89 -17.00 -2.93
CA PRO A 166 2.33 -17.72 -4.11
C PRO A 166 1.31 -17.56 -5.26
N PRO A 167 1.74 -17.75 -6.53
CA PRO A 167 0.83 -17.76 -7.66
C PRO A 167 -0.35 -18.73 -7.47
N LYS A 168 -1.54 -18.32 -7.92
CA LYS A 168 -2.82 -19.06 -7.80
C LYS A 168 -3.37 -19.29 -6.38
N ALA A 169 -2.77 -18.72 -5.32
CA ALA A 169 -3.23 -18.91 -3.94
C ALA A 169 -4.51 -18.14 -3.54
N GLY A 170 -5.17 -17.43 -4.46
CA GLY A 170 -6.39 -16.66 -4.19
C GLY A 170 -6.21 -15.15 -3.92
N LYS A 171 -4.99 -14.61 -4.07
CA LYS A 171 -4.62 -13.17 -4.00
C LYS A 171 -5.73 -12.21 -4.46
N THR A 172 -6.17 -12.35 -5.71
CA THR A 172 -7.12 -11.42 -6.34
C THR A 172 -8.53 -11.48 -5.71
N LEU A 173 -8.96 -12.67 -5.24
CA LEU A 173 -10.23 -12.81 -4.52
C LEU A 173 -10.15 -12.12 -3.15
N LEU A 174 -9.07 -12.36 -2.40
CA LEU A 174 -8.82 -11.76 -1.11
C LEU A 174 -8.78 -10.22 -1.19
N LEU A 175 -8.08 -9.65 -2.18
CA LEU A 175 -8.06 -8.20 -2.39
C LEU A 175 -9.46 -7.62 -2.67
N LYS A 176 -10.28 -8.29 -3.49
CA LYS A 176 -11.67 -7.87 -3.72
C LYS A 176 -12.52 -7.91 -2.45
N GLU A 177 -12.32 -8.93 -1.62
CA GLU A 177 -13.07 -9.06 -0.35
C GLU A 177 -12.67 -7.96 0.62
N ILE A 178 -11.37 -7.67 0.78
CA ILE A 178 -10.87 -6.52 1.54
C ILE A 178 -11.47 -5.20 1.00
N ALA A 179 -11.38 -4.96 -0.31
CA ALA A 179 -11.86 -3.73 -0.94
C ALA A 179 -13.37 -3.50 -0.77
N ASN A 180 -14.17 -4.56 -0.91
CA ASN A 180 -15.61 -4.49 -0.72
C ASN A 180 -16.00 -4.36 0.76
N SER A 181 -15.23 -4.94 1.68
CA SER A 181 -15.43 -4.73 3.11
C SER A 181 -15.16 -3.28 3.51
N ILE A 182 -14.02 -2.70 3.10
CA ILE A 182 -13.68 -1.30 3.37
C ILE A 182 -14.77 -0.37 2.83
N SER A 183 -15.16 -0.52 1.57
CA SER A 183 -16.21 0.33 0.96
C SER A 183 -17.64 0.06 1.47
N THR A 184 -17.86 -0.98 2.28
CA THR A 184 -19.13 -1.27 2.96
C THR A 184 -19.15 -0.73 4.39
N ASN A 185 -18.08 -0.96 5.15
CA ASN A 185 -17.98 -0.60 6.57
C ASN A 185 -17.50 0.84 6.79
N ASN A 186 -16.68 1.36 5.88
CA ASN A 186 -16.03 2.66 5.96
C ASN A 186 -16.14 3.42 4.62
N PRO A 187 -17.36 3.78 4.17
CA PRO A 187 -17.58 4.50 2.92
C PRO A 187 -16.95 5.91 2.89
N GLU A 188 -16.49 6.43 4.04
CA GLU A 188 -15.73 7.67 4.18
C GLU A 188 -14.24 7.57 3.79
N ILE A 189 -13.71 6.35 3.65
CA ILE A 189 -12.30 6.11 3.30
C ILE A 189 -12.10 6.23 1.78
N GLU A 190 -11.08 6.98 1.40
CA GLU A 190 -10.63 7.10 0.01
C GLU A 190 -9.89 5.82 -0.40
N LEU A 191 -10.60 4.90 -1.05
CA LEU A 191 -10.09 3.58 -1.45
C LEU A 191 -9.53 3.59 -2.88
N PHE A 192 -8.21 3.42 -2.99
CA PHE A 192 -7.48 3.21 -4.23
C PHE A 192 -7.15 1.72 -4.42
N VAL A 193 -7.33 1.22 -5.64
CA VAL A 193 -6.81 -0.10 -6.05
C VAL A 193 -5.81 0.12 -7.19
N LEU A 194 -4.53 -0.07 -6.90
CA LEU A 194 -3.42 0.17 -7.82
C LEU A 194 -2.91 -1.15 -8.38
N LEU A 195 -3.14 -1.38 -9.67
CA LEU A 195 -2.75 -2.61 -10.37
C LEU A 195 -1.56 -2.35 -11.30
N ILE A 196 -0.46 -3.05 -11.08
CA ILE A 196 0.83 -2.85 -11.78
C ILE A 196 1.25 -4.16 -12.47
N ASP A 197 1.47 -4.10 -13.78
CA ASP A 197 1.94 -5.24 -14.59
C ASP A 197 1.02 -6.48 -14.44
N GLU A 198 -0.29 -6.22 -14.35
CA GLU A 198 -1.33 -7.25 -14.25
C GLU A 198 -2.21 -7.27 -15.52
N ARG A 199 -2.98 -8.34 -15.71
CA ARG A 199 -3.68 -8.58 -16.98
C ARG A 199 -4.89 -7.68 -17.21
N PRO A 200 -5.17 -7.22 -18.45
CA PRO A 200 -6.33 -6.37 -18.77
C PRO A 200 -7.69 -6.93 -18.33
N GLU A 201 -7.88 -8.25 -18.38
CA GLU A 201 -9.09 -8.92 -17.91
C GLU A 201 -9.23 -8.88 -16.38
N GLU A 202 -8.13 -9.04 -15.65
CA GLU A 202 -8.08 -8.94 -14.17
C GLU A 202 -8.33 -7.49 -13.72
N VAL A 203 -7.77 -6.50 -14.43
CA VAL A 203 -8.07 -5.06 -14.24
C VAL A 203 -9.55 -4.76 -14.48
N THR A 204 -10.14 -5.32 -15.56
CA THR A 204 -11.55 -5.11 -15.91
C THR A 204 -12.49 -5.72 -14.87
N ASP A 205 -12.15 -6.91 -14.39
CA ASP A 205 -12.87 -7.64 -13.35
C ASP A 205 -12.83 -6.91 -12.01
N MET A 206 -11.64 -6.44 -11.57
CA MET A 206 -11.48 -5.60 -10.39
C MET A 206 -12.31 -4.30 -10.50
N SER A 207 -12.21 -3.59 -11.63
CA SER A 207 -12.93 -2.33 -11.92
C SER A 207 -14.46 -2.46 -11.91
N ARG A 208 -15.00 -3.68 -12.04
CA ARG A 208 -16.44 -3.96 -11.96
C ARG A 208 -16.87 -4.51 -10.61
N SER A 209 -15.93 -5.12 -9.87
CA SER A 209 -16.18 -5.83 -8.62
C SER A 209 -16.02 -4.97 -7.37
N VAL A 210 -15.35 -3.82 -7.47
CA VAL A 210 -14.95 -2.98 -6.32
C VAL A 210 -15.52 -1.57 -6.43
N LYS A 211 -16.01 -1.03 -5.31
CA LYS A 211 -16.37 0.39 -5.17
C LYS A 211 -15.15 1.17 -4.66
N GLY A 212 -14.35 1.71 -5.58
CA GLY A 212 -13.17 2.52 -5.27
C GLY A 212 -12.52 3.06 -6.54
N GLU A 213 -11.48 3.88 -6.41
CA GLU A 213 -10.70 4.36 -7.55
C GLU A 213 -9.71 3.27 -7.99
N VAL A 214 -10.08 2.51 -9.02
CA VAL A 214 -9.20 1.52 -9.66
C VAL A 214 -8.31 2.22 -10.70
N VAL A 215 -7.00 2.17 -10.46
CA VAL A 215 -5.95 2.73 -11.33
C VAL A 215 -5.04 1.57 -11.75
N ALA A 216 -4.70 1.50 -13.04
CA ALA A 216 -3.94 0.37 -13.56
C ALA A 216 -2.96 0.75 -14.66
N SER A 217 -1.82 0.06 -14.69
CA SER A 217 -0.87 0.00 -15.80
C SER A 217 -0.67 -1.48 -16.10
N THR A 218 -1.22 -1.97 -17.22
CA THR A 218 -1.19 -3.41 -17.59
C THR A 218 0.20 -3.82 -18.07
N PHE A 219 0.45 -5.13 -18.19
CA PHE A 219 1.72 -5.67 -18.70
C PHE A 219 2.07 -5.22 -20.14
N ASP A 220 1.13 -4.63 -20.89
CA ASP A 220 1.35 -4.07 -22.22
C ASP A 220 2.07 -2.69 -22.18
N GLU A 221 2.10 -2.05 -21.01
CA GLU A 221 2.72 -0.74 -20.79
C GLU A 221 4.21 -0.86 -20.46
N LEU A 222 4.98 0.21 -20.67
CA LEU A 222 6.41 0.24 -20.34
C LEU A 222 6.66 0.33 -18.82
N PRO A 223 7.80 -0.18 -18.30
CA PRO A 223 8.16 -0.07 -16.88
C PRO A 223 8.13 1.37 -16.33
N GLU A 224 8.48 2.36 -17.15
CA GLU A 224 8.39 3.79 -16.82
C GLU A 224 6.94 4.22 -16.54
N ASN A 225 5.96 3.68 -17.27
CA ASN A 225 4.54 3.97 -17.04
C ASN A 225 4.05 3.36 -15.73
N HIS A 226 4.51 2.14 -15.37
CA HIS A 226 4.20 1.53 -14.08
C HIS A 226 4.68 2.40 -12.91
N ILE A 227 5.94 2.86 -12.99
CA ILE A 227 6.55 3.75 -12.00
C ILE A 227 5.76 5.06 -11.90
N LYS A 228 5.49 5.69 -13.05
CA LYS A 228 4.82 6.99 -13.13
C LYS A 228 3.41 6.97 -12.55
N VAL A 229 2.61 5.94 -12.87
CA VAL A 229 1.27 5.76 -12.30
C VAL A 229 1.35 5.53 -10.80
N ALA A 230 2.27 4.69 -10.32
CA ALA A 230 2.44 4.44 -8.90
C ALA A 230 2.86 5.70 -8.12
N GLU A 231 3.84 6.48 -8.63
CA GLU A 231 4.25 7.73 -7.99
C GLU A 231 3.11 8.77 -7.97
N LEU A 232 2.34 8.91 -9.05
CA LEU A 232 1.24 9.90 -9.08
C LEU A 232 0.05 9.50 -8.18
N VAL A 233 -0.27 8.20 -8.08
CA VAL A 233 -1.27 7.68 -7.12
C VAL A 233 -0.80 7.84 -5.67
N LEU A 234 0.49 7.60 -5.39
CA LEU A 234 1.06 7.87 -4.07
C LEU A 234 0.93 9.34 -3.72
N GLU A 235 1.43 10.25 -4.56
CA GLU A 235 1.38 11.68 -4.27
C GLU A 235 -0.08 12.16 -4.14
N ARG A 236 -1.02 11.63 -4.93
CA ARG A 236 -2.48 11.87 -4.75
C ARG A 236 -2.97 11.47 -3.36
N ALA A 237 -2.60 10.28 -2.89
CA ALA A 237 -2.94 9.81 -1.55
C ALA A 237 -2.29 10.68 -0.46
N LEU A 238 -1.05 11.13 -0.65
CA LEU A 238 -0.39 12.07 0.29
C LEU A 238 -1.15 13.39 0.37
N ARG A 239 -1.54 13.98 -0.77
CA ARG A 239 -2.35 15.22 -0.78
C ARG A 239 -3.68 15.03 -0.04
N LEU A 240 -4.34 13.87 -0.16
CA LEU A 240 -5.57 13.56 0.57
C LEU A 240 -5.36 13.47 2.09
N VAL A 241 -4.28 12.85 2.56
CA VAL A 241 -3.94 12.80 4.00
C VAL A 241 -3.59 14.19 4.56
N GLU A 242 -2.99 15.07 3.75
CA GLU A 242 -2.79 16.48 4.15
C GLU A 242 -4.13 17.23 4.37
N HIS A 243 -5.23 16.78 3.73
CA HIS A 243 -6.61 17.21 4.01
C HIS A 243 -7.32 16.33 5.07
N LYS A 244 -6.54 15.66 5.93
CA LYS A 244 -7.00 14.82 7.06
C LYS A 244 -7.93 13.67 6.66
N LYS A 245 -7.80 13.16 5.42
CA LYS A 245 -8.55 11.98 4.96
C LYS A 245 -7.86 10.68 5.38
N ASP A 246 -8.67 9.67 5.64
CA ASP A 246 -8.22 8.29 5.72
C ASP A 246 -8.18 7.70 4.31
N VAL A 247 -7.02 7.20 3.90
CA VAL A 247 -6.75 6.70 2.55
C VAL A 247 -6.24 5.26 2.63
N VAL A 248 -6.79 4.38 1.81
CA VAL A 248 -6.30 3.00 1.65
C VAL A 248 -5.84 2.78 0.21
N ILE A 249 -4.60 2.34 0.02
CA ILE A 249 -4.11 1.82 -1.25
C ILE A 249 -3.98 0.30 -1.15
N LEU A 250 -4.73 -0.40 -1.99
CA LEU A 250 -4.54 -1.83 -2.27
C LEU A 250 -3.62 -1.95 -3.49
N LEU A 251 -2.36 -2.32 -3.28
CA LEU A 251 -1.35 -2.43 -4.33
C LEU A 251 -1.18 -3.89 -4.78
N ASP A 252 -1.41 -4.15 -6.07
CA ASP A 252 -1.17 -5.45 -6.69
C ASP A 252 -0.22 -5.31 -7.90
N SER A 253 1.10 -5.50 -7.78
CA SER A 253 1.85 -5.97 -6.61
C SER A 253 3.12 -5.14 -6.35
N ILE A 254 3.61 -5.15 -5.10
CA ILE A 254 4.88 -4.48 -4.76
C ILE A 254 6.08 -5.17 -5.42
N THR A 255 5.99 -6.49 -5.65
CA THR A 255 7.03 -7.25 -6.34
C THR A 255 7.18 -6.80 -7.79
N ARG A 256 6.07 -6.64 -8.52
CA ARG A 256 6.09 -6.13 -9.90
C ARG A 256 6.55 -4.67 -9.96
N LEU A 257 6.11 -3.82 -9.02
CA LEU A 257 6.58 -2.44 -8.93
C LEU A 257 8.11 -2.37 -8.69
N ALA A 258 8.66 -3.16 -7.76
CA ALA A 258 10.09 -3.21 -7.50
C ALA A 258 10.89 -3.73 -8.71
N ARG A 259 10.37 -4.71 -9.46
CA ARG A 259 10.94 -5.15 -10.75
C ARG A 259 10.99 -4.01 -11.77
N ALA A 260 9.92 -3.22 -11.90
CA ALA A 260 9.89 -2.08 -12.81
C ALA A 260 10.98 -1.04 -12.47
N TYR A 261 11.13 -0.67 -11.18
CA TYR A 261 12.23 0.19 -10.74
C TYR A 261 13.61 -0.40 -11.05
N ASN A 262 13.80 -1.72 -10.91
CA ASN A 262 15.08 -2.36 -11.23
C ASN A 262 15.43 -2.34 -12.74
N LEU A 263 14.44 -2.19 -13.62
CA LEU A 263 14.67 -2.06 -15.06
C LEU A 263 14.99 -0.61 -15.48
N VAL A 264 14.43 0.38 -14.79
CA VAL A 264 14.52 1.81 -15.15
C VAL A 264 15.64 2.56 -14.42
N VAL A 265 15.98 2.16 -13.18
CA VAL A 265 17.02 2.83 -12.40
C VAL A 265 18.40 2.59 -13.01
N PRO A 266 19.20 3.65 -13.28
CA PRO A 266 20.57 3.49 -13.78
C PRO A 266 21.43 2.65 -12.84
N ALA A 267 22.18 1.69 -13.41
CA ALA A 267 22.99 0.76 -12.64
C ALA A 267 24.06 1.49 -11.79
N SER A 268 24.09 1.19 -10.50
CA SER A 268 25.06 1.70 -9.51
C SER A 268 26.44 1.02 -9.59
N GLY A 269 26.58 -0.01 -10.44
CA GLY A 269 27.74 -0.89 -10.50
C GLY A 269 27.81 -1.91 -9.35
N ARG A 270 26.78 -1.99 -8.51
CA ARG A 270 26.64 -3.00 -7.44
C ARG A 270 25.38 -3.82 -7.69
N THR A 271 25.49 -5.14 -7.58
CA THR A 271 24.36 -6.04 -7.76
C THR A 271 24.24 -6.95 -6.55
N LEU A 272 23.06 -6.99 -5.95
CA LEU A 272 22.70 -7.95 -4.92
C LEU A 272 22.52 -9.34 -5.54
N SER A 273 22.37 -10.34 -4.69
CA SER A 273 21.88 -11.64 -5.16
C SER A 273 20.53 -11.48 -5.89
N GLY A 274 20.22 -12.35 -6.84
CA GLY A 274 18.99 -12.23 -7.64
C GLY A 274 19.00 -11.15 -8.73
N GLY A 275 20.12 -10.44 -8.95
CA GLY A 275 20.27 -9.50 -10.08
C GLY A 275 19.68 -8.11 -9.83
N ILE A 276 19.50 -7.72 -8.57
CA ILE A 276 18.87 -6.46 -8.18
C ILE A 276 19.94 -5.40 -7.86
N ASP A 277 19.76 -4.18 -8.37
CA ASP A 277 20.55 -3.03 -7.94
C ASP A 277 20.04 -2.49 -6.58
N PRO A 278 20.89 -2.28 -5.56
CA PRO A 278 20.46 -1.69 -4.29
C PRO A 278 19.68 -0.37 -4.42
N ALA A 279 19.99 0.46 -5.43
CA ALA A 279 19.32 1.73 -5.67
C ALA A 279 17.85 1.54 -6.12
N ALA A 280 17.52 0.41 -6.76
CA ALA A 280 16.17 0.10 -7.22
C ALA A 280 15.17 -0.02 -6.05
N PHE A 281 15.62 -0.38 -4.85
CA PHE A 281 14.76 -0.48 -3.67
C PHE A 281 14.39 0.87 -3.04
N HIS A 282 15.14 1.94 -3.27
CA HIS A 282 14.97 3.21 -2.56
C HIS A 282 13.56 3.81 -2.76
N ARG A 283 13.09 3.86 -4.01
CA ARG A 283 11.78 4.42 -4.36
C ARG A 283 10.59 3.53 -3.92
N PRO A 284 10.58 2.21 -4.20
CA PRO A 284 9.58 1.30 -3.63
C PRO A 284 9.52 1.28 -2.10
N LYS A 285 10.66 1.34 -1.40
CA LYS A 285 10.69 1.44 0.07
C LYS A 285 10.07 2.74 0.55
N ARG A 286 10.35 3.88 -0.11
CA ARG A 286 9.67 5.14 0.17
C ARG A 286 8.16 5.02 -0.06
N PHE A 287 7.72 4.42 -1.17
CA PHE A 287 6.29 4.20 -1.45
C PHE A 287 5.62 3.45 -0.29
N PHE A 288 6.12 2.28 0.08
CA PHE A 288 5.51 1.44 1.11
C PHE A 288 5.67 2.02 2.52
N GLY A 289 6.82 2.65 2.80
CA GLY A 289 7.12 3.36 4.04
C GLY A 289 6.39 4.70 4.22
N SER A 290 5.68 5.19 3.19
CA SER A 290 4.80 6.35 3.34
C SER A 290 3.61 6.03 4.24
N ALA A 291 3.06 4.80 4.19
CA ALA A 291 1.90 4.42 5.01
C ALA A 291 2.18 4.55 6.52
N ARG A 292 1.29 5.26 7.21
CA ARG A 292 1.39 5.67 8.62
C ARG A 292 0.03 6.19 9.12
N ASN A 293 -0.20 6.10 10.42
CA ASN A 293 -1.20 6.91 11.11
C ASN A 293 -0.61 8.31 11.36
N VAL A 294 -1.46 9.34 11.46
CA VAL A 294 -1.02 10.75 11.60
C VAL A 294 -1.71 11.41 12.80
N GLU A 295 -0.93 12.06 13.66
CA GLU A 295 -1.45 12.75 14.86
C GLU A 295 -2.36 13.94 14.51
N GLU A 296 -2.01 14.72 13.50
CA GLU A 296 -2.73 15.93 13.10
C GLU A 296 -4.06 15.63 12.35
N GLY A 297 -4.32 14.36 12.04
CA GLY A 297 -5.54 13.83 11.41
C GLY A 297 -5.30 13.15 10.06
N GLY A 298 -6.14 12.15 9.75
CA GLY A 298 -6.03 11.32 8.55
C GLY A 298 -5.04 10.16 8.70
N SER A 299 -4.96 9.31 7.69
CA SER A 299 -4.02 8.18 7.68
C SER A 299 -3.76 7.67 6.26
N LEU A 300 -2.57 7.11 6.02
CA LEU A 300 -2.28 6.36 4.80
C LEU A 300 -2.08 4.88 5.15
N THR A 301 -3.00 4.04 4.71
CA THR A 301 -2.91 2.58 4.81
C THR A 301 -2.45 2.04 3.45
N ILE A 302 -1.43 1.18 3.43
CA ILE A 302 -1.03 0.46 2.22
C ILE A 302 -1.04 -1.03 2.54
N LEU A 303 -1.90 -1.78 1.83
CA LEU A 303 -1.89 -3.24 1.80
C LEU A 303 -1.39 -3.67 0.43
N ALA A 304 -0.18 -4.22 0.38
CA ALA A 304 0.47 -4.57 -0.88
C ALA A 304 0.67 -6.08 -0.99
N THR A 305 0.42 -6.66 -2.17
CA THR A 305 0.71 -8.07 -2.41
C THR A 305 2.20 -8.26 -2.70
N ALA A 306 2.78 -9.31 -2.15
CA ALA A 306 4.16 -9.73 -2.40
C ALA A 306 4.16 -11.17 -2.93
N LEU A 307 4.77 -11.39 -4.09
CA LEU A 307 4.86 -12.71 -4.71
C LEU A 307 6.02 -13.49 -4.11
N ILE A 308 5.75 -14.75 -3.73
CA ILE A 308 6.76 -15.71 -3.25
C ILE A 308 6.67 -17.02 -4.02
N GLU A 309 7.69 -17.89 -3.90
CA GLU A 309 7.72 -19.22 -4.52
C GLU A 309 7.50 -19.20 -6.05
N THR A 310 7.91 -18.12 -6.71
CA THR A 310 7.79 -17.93 -8.17
C THR A 310 8.88 -18.67 -8.96
N GLY A 311 9.88 -19.20 -8.26
CA GLY A 311 11.13 -19.71 -8.85
C GLY A 311 12.17 -18.62 -9.13
N SER A 312 11.83 -17.34 -8.92
CA SER A 312 12.76 -16.22 -9.10
C SER A 312 13.38 -15.79 -7.77
N ARG A 313 14.70 -15.98 -7.64
CA ARG A 313 15.49 -15.49 -6.50
C ARG A 313 15.43 -13.96 -6.34
N MET A 314 15.06 -13.24 -7.40
CA MET A 314 14.78 -11.81 -7.35
C MET A 314 13.58 -11.53 -6.43
N ASP A 315 12.50 -12.30 -6.55
CA ASP A 315 11.26 -12.06 -5.81
C ASP A 315 11.42 -12.39 -4.33
N ASP A 316 12.14 -13.47 -4.01
CA ASP A 316 12.46 -13.85 -2.63
C ASP A 316 13.19 -12.72 -1.89
N ILE A 317 14.14 -12.07 -2.57
CA ILE A 317 14.93 -10.96 -2.01
C ILE A 317 14.09 -9.68 -1.93
N ILE A 318 13.24 -9.41 -2.93
CA ILE A 318 12.28 -8.30 -2.86
C ILE A 318 11.36 -8.46 -1.65
N TYR A 319 10.84 -9.66 -1.41
CA TYR A 319 9.96 -9.94 -0.29
C TYR A 319 10.65 -9.73 1.07
N GLU A 320 11.83 -10.33 1.31
CA GLU A 320 12.54 -10.14 2.58
C GLU A 320 12.94 -8.67 2.82
N GLU A 321 13.25 -7.91 1.77
CA GLU A 321 13.58 -6.48 1.87
C GLU A 321 12.37 -5.60 2.27
N PHE A 322 11.15 -5.97 1.86
CA PHE A 322 9.92 -5.30 2.30
C PHE A 322 9.39 -5.78 3.65
N LYS A 323 9.61 -7.05 4.01
CA LYS A 323 9.23 -7.63 5.30
C LYS A 323 9.82 -6.86 6.49
N GLY A 324 11.05 -6.35 6.34
CA GLY A 324 11.66 -5.44 7.32
C GLY A 324 10.95 -4.08 7.44
N THR A 325 10.27 -3.63 6.39
CA THR A 325 9.59 -2.32 6.29
C THR A 325 8.13 -2.36 6.74
N GLY A 326 7.46 -3.50 6.55
CA GLY A 326 6.08 -3.75 6.94
C GLY A 326 5.86 -3.88 8.45
N ASN A 327 4.61 -3.74 8.88
CA ASN A 327 4.17 -4.00 10.26
C ASN A 327 2.95 -4.93 10.36
N MET A 328 2.42 -5.43 9.24
CA MET A 328 1.51 -6.57 9.18
C MET A 328 1.96 -7.52 8.06
N GLU A 329 1.86 -8.82 8.29
CA GLU A 329 2.06 -9.86 7.29
C GLU A 329 0.84 -10.79 7.26
N LEU A 330 0.35 -11.11 6.07
CA LEU A 330 -0.73 -12.06 5.83
C LEU A 330 -0.27 -13.06 4.77
N HIS A 331 -0.02 -14.31 5.18
CA HIS A 331 0.55 -15.34 4.33
C HIS A 331 -0.55 -16.23 3.74
N LEU A 332 -0.48 -16.50 2.43
CA LEU A 332 -1.29 -17.51 1.76
C LEU A 332 -0.45 -18.77 1.48
N ASP A 333 -1.00 -19.96 1.75
CA ASP A 333 -0.35 -21.26 1.53
C ASP A 333 -0.84 -21.93 0.23
N ARG A 334 0.11 -22.28 -0.64
CA ARG A 334 -0.13 -23.05 -1.86
C ARG A 334 -0.78 -24.41 -1.56
N LYS A 335 -0.42 -25.09 -0.48
CA LYS A 335 -0.92 -26.44 -0.14
C LYS A 335 -2.42 -26.43 0.18
N LEU A 336 -2.90 -25.37 0.84
CA LEU A 336 -4.33 -25.16 1.09
C LEU A 336 -5.08 -24.90 -0.22
N ALA A 337 -4.55 -24.02 -1.07
CA ALA A 337 -5.14 -23.68 -2.37
C ALA A 337 -5.20 -24.88 -3.33
N GLU A 338 -4.15 -25.72 -3.39
CA GLU A 338 -4.11 -26.95 -4.20
C GLU A 338 -5.15 -27.98 -3.74
N ARG A 339 -5.45 -28.03 -2.43
CA ARG A 339 -6.52 -28.83 -1.84
C ARG A 339 -7.91 -28.20 -1.93
N ARG A 340 -8.02 -27.00 -2.53
CA ARG A 340 -9.25 -26.19 -2.64
C ARG A 340 -9.81 -25.72 -1.29
N ILE A 341 -8.98 -25.64 -0.25
CA ILE A 341 -9.33 -25.05 1.04
C ILE A 341 -9.18 -23.53 0.89
N PHE A 342 -10.30 -22.81 1.01
CA PHE A 342 -10.33 -21.34 0.91
C PHE A 342 -11.09 -20.74 2.11
N PRO A 343 -10.60 -19.64 2.70
CA PRO A 343 -9.40 -18.88 2.31
C PRO A 343 -8.10 -19.65 2.65
N ALA A 344 -7.13 -19.61 1.72
CA ALA A 344 -5.90 -20.38 1.81
C ALA A 344 -4.85 -19.71 2.73
N LEU A 345 -5.26 -19.28 3.93
CA LEU A 345 -4.45 -18.45 4.84
C LEU A 345 -3.58 -19.30 5.79
N ASP A 346 -2.27 -19.01 5.83
CA ASP A 346 -1.39 -19.51 6.89
C ASP A 346 -1.58 -18.65 8.14
N MET A 347 -2.44 -19.16 9.04
CA MET A 347 -2.80 -18.51 10.30
C MET A 347 -1.62 -18.36 11.28
N ARG A 348 -0.57 -19.19 11.17
CA ARG A 348 0.60 -19.15 12.07
C ARG A 348 1.62 -18.12 11.66
N ARG A 349 1.89 -17.99 10.35
CA ARG A 349 2.82 -17.01 9.79
C ARG A 349 2.21 -15.61 9.70
N SER A 350 0.89 -15.51 9.64
CA SER A 350 0.18 -14.22 9.59
C SER A 350 0.12 -13.55 10.96
N GLY A 351 0.24 -12.22 11.00
CA GLY A 351 0.14 -11.41 12.22
C GLY A 351 0.42 -9.92 12.03
N THR A 352 0.04 -9.13 13.03
CA THR A 352 0.25 -7.67 13.07
C THR A 352 1.14 -7.28 14.25
N ARG A 353 2.15 -6.43 14.02
CA ARG A 353 2.98 -5.86 15.10
C ARG A 353 2.15 -4.82 15.86
N ARG A 354 2.25 -4.82 17.19
CA ARG A 354 1.48 -3.94 18.11
C ARG A 354 -0.05 -4.18 18.02
N GLU A 355 -0.47 -5.43 17.82
CA GLU A 355 -1.90 -5.81 17.71
C GLU A 355 -2.73 -5.45 18.97
N GLU A 356 -2.09 -5.28 20.12
CA GLU A 356 -2.71 -4.78 21.35
C GLU A 356 -3.19 -3.32 21.29
N MET A 357 -2.79 -2.56 20.25
CA MET A 357 -3.33 -1.23 19.96
C MET A 357 -4.64 -1.29 19.14
N LEU A 358 -4.98 -2.46 18.56
CA LEU A 358 -6.11 -2.64 17.63
C LEU A 358 -7.19 -3.59 18.16
N LEU A 359 -6.87 -4.41 19.16
CA LEU A 359 -7.76 -5.38 19.79
C LEU A 359 -7.98 -5.02 21.26
N THR A 360 -9.18 -5.28 21.78
CA THR A 360 -9.42 -5.18 23.22
C THR A 360 -8.64 -6.28 23.96
N LYS A 361 -8.36 -6.06 25.25
CA LYS A 361 -7.63 -7.05 26.07
C LYS A 361 -8.27 -8.44 26.03
N GLU A 362 -9.61 -8.53 26.11
CA GLU A 362 -10.31 -9.81 26.06
C GLU A 362 -10.18 -10.50 24.71
N GLN A 363 -10.29 -9.74 23.61
CA GLN A 363 -10.05 -10.26 22.26
C GLN A 363 -8.62 -10.77 22.11
N LEU A 364 -7.63 -10.02 22.62
CA LEU A 364 -6.22 -10.37 22.57
C LEU A 364 -5.91 -11.65 23.36
N ASP A 365 -6.40 -11.75 24.61
CA ASP A 365 -6.22 -12.95 25.45
C ASP A 365 -6.81 -14.20 24.76
N LYS A 366 -7.97 -14.07 24.12
CA LYS A 366 -8.60 -15.15 23.32
C LYS A 366 -7.83 -15.48 22.04
N VAL A 367 -7.40 -14.48 21.27
CA VAL A 367 -6.59 -14.67 20.05
C VAL A 367 -5.26 -15.36 20.38
N TRP A 368 -4.62 -15.00 21.49
CA TRP A 368 -3.41 -15.68 21.98
C TRP A 368 -3.70 -17.12 22.43
N ALA A 369 -4.86 -17.39 23.06
CA ALA A 369 -5.30 -18.74 23.36
C ALA A 369 -5.48 -19.59 22.09
N ILE A 370 -6.06 -19.04 21.01
CA ILE A 370 -6.14 -19.72 19.71
C ILE A 370 -4.72 -19.98 19.20
N ARG A 371 -3.88 -18.94 19.08
CA ARG A 371 -2.49 -19.04 18.56
C ARG A 371 -1.64 -20.07 19.30
N LYS A 372 -1.78 -20.18 20.63
CA LYS A 372 -1.05 -21.16 21.46
C LYS A 372 -1.47 -22.61 21.19
N ASN A 373 -2.72 -22.83 20.76
CA ASN A 373 -3.27 -24.15 20.44
C ASN A 373 -3.21 -24.48 18.93
N MET A 374 -2.82 -23.54 18.07
CA MET A 374 -2.62 -23.78 16.65
C MET A 374 -1.51 -24.82 16.42
N ASN A 375 -1.77 -25.74 15.49
CA ASN A 375 -0.80 -26.70 14.99
C ASN A 375 -0.91 -26.81 13.46
N ASP A 376 0.09 -27.39 12.80
CA ASP A 376 0.17 -27.47 11.34
C ASP A 376 -0.70 -28.57 10.72
N SER A 377 -1.57 -29.23 11.51
CA SER A 377 -2.46 -30.25 10.95
C SER A 377 -3.57 -29.61 10.11
N MET A 378 -3.88 -30.26 9.00
CA MET A 378 -5.00 -29.87 8.13
C MET A 378 -6.34 -29.99 8.88
N GLU A 379 -6.44 -30.97 9.79
CA GLU A 379 -7.59 -31.15 10.69
C GLU A 379 -7.86 -29.93 11.57
N PHE A 380 -6.80 -29.26 12.07
CA PHE A 380 -6.95 -28.01 12.81
C PHE A 380 -7.48 -26.89 11.91
N VAL A 381 -6.97 -26.75 10.68
CA VAL A 381 -7.42 -25.71 9.74
C VAL A 381 -8.88 -25.92 9.36
N ASP A 382 -9.28 -27.13 8.95
CA ASP A 382 -10.65 -27.46 8.59
C ASP A 382 -11.61 -27.30 9.80
N GLY A 383 -11.19 -27.74 10.99
CA GLY A 383 -11.95 -27.58 12.23
C GLY A 383 -12.13 -26.12 12.64
N PHE A 384 -11.10 -25.29 12.46
CA PHE A 384 -11.15 -23.85 12.72
C PHE A 384 -12.07 -23.14 11.72
N LEU A 385 -11.90 -23.39 10.41
CA LEU A 385 -12.74 -22.81 9.35
C LEU A 385 -14.21 -23.18 9.54
N LYS A 386 -14.48 -24.44 9.92
CA LYS A 386 -15.84 -24.91 10.22
C LYS A 386 -16.44 -24.17 11.42
N LYS A 387 -15.74 -24.12 12.56
CA LYS A 387 -16.24 -23.37 13.75
C LYS A 387 -16.48 -21.88 13.47
N LEU A 388 -15.64 -21.27 12.63
CA LEU A 388 -15.82 -19.88 12.22
C LEU A 388 -17.06 -19.74 11.30
N ALA A 389 -17.29 -20.67 10.38
CA ALA A 389 -18.46 -20.69 9.51
C ALA A 389 -19.78 -21.01 10.25
N ASP A 390 -19.72 -21.82 11.31
CA ASP A 390 -20.86 -22.19 12.17
C ASP A 390 -21.30 -21.03 13.09
N THR A 391 -20.56 -19.91 13.14
CA THR A 391 -20.89 -18.70 13.92
C THR A 391 -21.17 -17.51 13.01
N LYS A 392 -22.08 -16.63 13.42
CA LYS A 392 -22.54 -15.45 12.66
C LYS A 392 -21.44 -14.41 12.49
N ASP A 393 -20.72 -14.11 13.56
CA ASP A 393 -19.72 -13.05 13.62
C ASP A 393 -18.54 -13.40 14.55
N ASN A 394 -17.48 -12.58 14.52
CA ASN A 394 -16.28 -12.80 15.33
C ASN A 394 -16.53 -12.64 16.84
N GLU A 395 -17.54 -11.87 17.25
CA GLU A 395 -17.89 -11.71 18.66
C GLU A 395 -18.49 -13.01 19.21
N GLU A 396 -19.47 -13.60 18.51
CA GLU A 396 -20.01 -14.92 18.82
C GLU A 396 -18.93 -16.01 18.78
N PHE A 397 -18.06 -15.99 17.77
CA PHE A 397 -16.92 -16.91 17.69
C PHE A 397 -16.02 -16.82 18.91
N LEU A 398 -15.58 -15.62 19.29
CA LEU A 398 -14.74 -15.41 20.47
C LEU A 398 -15.49 -15.68 21.79
N ALA A 399 -16.82 -15.53 21.85
CA ALA A 399 -17.63 -15.91 23.00
C ALA A 399 -17.73 -17.44 23.16
N SER A 400 -17.73 -18.20 22.06
CA SER A 400 -17.77 -19.67 22.05
C SER A 400 -16.47 -20.36 22.55
N LEU A 401 -15.40 -19.60 22.78
CA LEU A 401 -14.10 -20.11 23.20
C LEU A 401 -13.92 -20.00 24.72
N ASP A 402 -13.95 -21.15 25.40
CA ASP A 402 -13.62 -21.25 26.82
C ASP A 402 -12.16 -20.85 27.09
N THR A 403 -11.96 -19.77 27.85
CA THR A 403 -10.63 -19.27 28.25
C THR A 403 -9.99 -20.05 29.41
N SER A 404 -10.69 -21.06 29.94
CA SER A 404 -10.30 -21.86 31.12
C SER A 404 -9.04 -22.73 30.96
N ALA A 405 -8.45 -22.80 29.76
CA ALA A 405 -7.22 -23.53 29.47
C ALA A 405 -5.92 -22.69 29.57
N VAL A 406 -5.99 -21.37 29.86
CA VAL A 406 -4.81 -20.49 29.91
C VAL A 406 -4.45 -20.11 31.34
N THR A 407 -3.66 -20.96 31.99
CA THR A 407 -2.93 -20.55 33.20
C THR A 407 -1.93 -19.45 32.82
N PRO A 408 -1.97 -18.26 33.45
CA PRO A 408 -0.95 -17.24 33.22
C PRO A 408 0.43 -17.75 33.67
N PRO A 409 1.52 -17.35 33.01
CA PRO A 409 2.86 -17.72 33.44
C PRO A 409 3.11 -17.22 34.87
N PRO A 410 3.76 -18.01 35.74
CA PRO A 410 4.00 -17.59 37.12
C PRO A 410 4.86 -16.32 37.14
N ALA A 411 4.40 -15.31 37.87
CA ALA A 411 5.13 -14.06 38.05
C ALA A 411 6.57 -14.33 38.52
N PRO A 412 7.57 -13.55 38.05
CA PRO A 412 8.96 -13.76 38.44
C PRO A 412 9.09 -13.65 39.96
N ARG A 413 9.44 -14.77 40.62
CA ARG A 413 9.67 -14.79 42.06
C ARG A 413 10.87 -13.88 42.37
N ASN A 414 10.60 -12.74 43.00
CA ASN A 414 11.64 -11.91 43.61
C ASN A 414 12.50 -12.79 44.54
N ARG A 415 13.77 -12.99 44.18
CA ARG A 415 14.75 -13.56 45.10
C ARG A 415 15.08 -12.52 46.16
N PRO A 416 15.05 -12.85 47.46
CA PRO A 416 15.50 -11.92 48.49
C PRO A 416 16.98 -11.57 48.28
N SER A 417 17.31 -10.29 48.34
CA SER A 417 18.69 -9.81 48.32
C SER A 417 19.37 -10.18 49.65
N THR A 418 20.20 -11.22 49.65
CA THR A 418 21.04 -11.57 50.81
C THR A 418 22.17 -10.55 50.96
N SER A 419 21.98 -9.57 51.83
CA SER A 419 23.03 -8.66 52.28
C SER A 419 23.99 -9.38 53.24
N SER A 420 25.15 -9.83 52.75
CA SER A 420 26.23 -10.34 53.61
C SER A 420 27.42 -9.38 53.62
N SER A 421 27.49 -8.56 54.67
CA SER A 421 28.69 -7.81 55.05
C SER A 421 29.85 -8.78 55.30
N GLY A 422 30.96 -8.62 54.57
CA GLY A 422 32.12 -9.51 54.65
C GLY A 422 33.42 -8.80 54.29
N SER A 423 34.08 -8.23 55.30
CA SER A 423 35.39 -7.56 55.20
C SER A 423 36.49 -8.50 54.71
N ARG A 424 37.30 -8.05 53.74
CA ARG A 424 38.57 -8.71 53.32
C ARG A 424 39.78 -7.88 53.76
N PRO A 425 40.74 -8.46 54.50
CA PRO A 425 42.11 -7.95 54.60
C PRO A 425 43.02 -8.59 53.51
N SER A 426 44.22 -8.03 53.37
CA SER A 426 45.16 -8.27 52.26
C SER A 426 46.40 -9.11 52.63
N SER A 427 46.70 -10.14 51.84
CA SER A 427 48.02 -10.81 51.67
C SER A 427 47.86 -11.93 50.63
N GLY A 428 48.80 -12.29 49.75
CA GLY A 428 50.16 -11.81 49.50
C GLY A 428 51.06 -12.98 49.06
N SER A 429 51.78 -12.87 47.92
CA SER A 429 52.76 -13.86 47.39
C SER A 429 52.19 -15.24 46.97
N SER A 430 52.78 -16.09 46.09
CA SER A 430 54.01 -16.05 45.26
C SER A 430 53.98 -17.12 44.14
N ASN A 431 54.57 -16.82 42.97
CA ASN A 431 55.24 -17.74 42.00
C ASN A 431 54.47 -18.96 41.41
N SER A 432 54.79 -19.52 40.23
CA SER A 432 56.02 -19.51 39.42
C SER A 432 55.80 -19.69 37.89
N ALA A 433 56.78 -19.25 37.09
CA ALA A 433 57.23 -19.66 35.72
C ALA A 433 56.31 -20.53 34.82
N THR A 434 56.15 -20.27 33.51
CA THR A 434 57.15 -20.21 32.39
C THR A 434 56.58 -19.45 31.15
N SER A 435 57.26 -19.18 30.00
CA SER A 435 58.67 -18.93 29.62
C SER A 435 58.76 -18.43 28.15
N ALA A 436 59.85 -17.72 27.78
CA ALA A 436 60.31 -17.33 26.41
C ALA A 436 59.40 -16.38 25.56
N SER A 437 59.85 -15.21 25.06
CA SER A 437 60.89 -14.91 24.03
C SER A 437 60.51 -15.43 22.63
N ARG A 438 60.51 -14.68 21.51
CA ARG A 438 60.94 -13.29 21.12
C ARG A 438 60.12 -12.89 19.85
N ARG A 439 59.50 -11.70 19.79
CA ARG A 439 59.91 -10.44 19.08
C ARG A 439 59.95 -10.44 17.52
N PRO A 440 59.70 -9.27 16.85
CA PRO A 440 59.22 -9.21 15.46
C PRO A 440 60.04 -8.32 14.48
N SER A 441 59.63 -8.24 13.22
CA SER A 441 59.99 -7.20 12.23
C SER A 441 58.86 -7.04 11.18
N THR A 442 58.12 -5.92 11.13
CA THR A 442 58.34 -4.72 10.28
C THR A 442 58.49 -5.03 8.77
N ARG A 443 57.70 -4.44 7.86
CA ARG A 443 57.88 -3.03 7.45
C ARG A 443 56.70 -2.46 6.63
N THR A 444 56.49 -1.16 6.76
CA THR A 444 55.69 -0.27 5.89
C THR A 444 56.50 0.32 4.74
N THR A 445 55.87 0.58 3.58
CA THR A 445 56.15 1.71 2.67
C THR A 445 54.91 2.01 1.81
N PRO A 446 54.53 3.30 1.61
CA PRO A 446 53.46 3.72 0.68
C PRO A 446 54.03 4.31 -0.62
N VAL A 447 53.26 4.28 -1.71
CA VAL A 447 53.51 5.09 -2.93
C VAL A 447 52.15 5.48 -3.57
N THR A 448 52.02 6.79 -3.85
CA THR A 448 51.03 7.52 -4.68
C THR A 448 49.62 6.96 -4.88
#